data_AF-A0AAE1LNF2-F1
#
_entry.id   AF-A0AAE1LNF2-F1
#
_cell.length_a   1.000
_cell.length_b   1.000
_cell.length_c   1.000
_cell.angle_alpha   90.00
_cell.angle_beta   90.00
_cell.angle_gamma   90.00
#
_symmetry.space_group_name_H-M   'P 1'
#
loop_
_entity.id
_entity.type
_entity.pdbx_description
1 polymer ?
#
loop_
_entity_poly.entity_id
_entity_poly.type
_entity_poly.pdbx_seq_one_letter_code
_entity_poly.pdbx_strand_id
1 'polypeptide(L)'
;METYNADAQVGESSACATALMCGVKANFETVGLDAKARFENCASTYASRVPSLLTWAQQEGKATGVVTNTRLTHATPAALFAHAASRYWEDDGKVPSSSRRVCKDIARQLVEDEPGRSVNNKVTLRVRVKERSVLTRLMALQGRTETRLDLRRY
;
A
#
# COMPACT_ATOMS: atom_id res chain seq x y z
N MET A 1 -22.63 8.85 -2.86
CA MET A 1 -21.52 7.90 -3.04
C MET A 1 -22.00 6.54 -2.57
N GLU A 2 -21.88 5.52 -3.42
CA GLU A 2 -22.26 4.14 -3.08
C GLU A 2 -21.01 3.35 -2.69
N THR A 3 -21.03 2.70 -1.52
CA THR A 3 -19.84 2.11 -0.89
C THR A 3 -19.73 0.60 -1.04
N TYR A 4 -20.68 -0.07 -1.70
CA TYR A 4 -20.60 -1.51 -1.94
C TYR A 4 -19.37 -1.86 -2.78
N ASN A 5 -18.74 -2.99 -2.46
CA ASN A 5 -17.63 -3.57 -3.22
C ASN A 5 -18.18 -4.40 -4.38
N ALA A 6 -17.32 -4.88 -5.28
CA ALA A 6 -17.76 -5.64 -6.44
C ALA A 6 -18.48 -6.96 -6.08
N ASP A 7 -18.15 -7.54 -4.92
CA ASP A 7 -18.64 -8.82 -4.42
C ASP A 7 -19.28 -8.75 -3.01
N ALA A 8 -19.43 -7.55 -2.43
CA ALA A 8 -20.00 -7.36 -1.10
C ALA A 8 -20.82 -6.07 -0.97
N GLN A 9 -21.95 -6.15 -0.27
CA GLN A 9 -22.84 -4.99 -0.06
C GLN A 9 -22.27 -3.98 0.95
N VAL A 10 -21.63 -4.49 2.01
CA VAL A 10 -21.01 -3.65 3.04
C VAL A 10 -19.59 -3.31 2.61
N GLY A 11 -19.32 -2.01 2.47
CA GLY A 11 -18.04 -1.51 2.01
C GLY A 11 -16.89 -1.79 2.98
N GLU A 12 -15.85 -2.41 2.46
CA GLU A 12 -14.60 -2.69 3.17
C GLU A 12 -13.54 -1.60 2.87
N SER A 13 -12.62 -1.36 3.79
CA SER A 13 -11.65 -0.26 3.70
C SER A 13 -10.72 -0.31 2.49
N SER A 14 -10.13 -1.46 2.17
CA SER A 14 -9.22 -1.59 1.01
C SER A 14 -9.93 -1.50 -0.32
N ALA A 15 -11.09 -2.13 -0.45
CA ALA A 15 -11.86 -2.10 -1.68
C ALA A 15 -12.50 -0.71 -1.91
N CYS A 16 -12.99 -0.05 -0.84
CA CYS A 16 -13.42 1.35 -0.93
C CYS A 16 -12.26 2.30 -1.24
N ALA A 17 -11.07 2.09 -0.65
CA ALA A 17 -9.89 2.90 -0.95
C ALA A 17 -9.45 2.72 -2.41
N THR A 18 -9.50 1.50 -2.94
CA THR A 18 -9.23 1.23 -4.36
C THR A 18 -10.24 1.94 -5.26
N ALA A 19 -11.53 1.92 -4.92
CA ALA A 19 -12.55 2.66 -5.65
C ALA A 19 -12.31 4.19 -5.63
N LEU A 20 -11.97 4.74 -4.47
CA LEU A 20 -11.71 6.17 -4.28
C LEU A 20 -10.41 6.64 -4.96
N MET A 21 -9.36 5.83 -4.91
CA MET A 21 -8.01 6.25 -5.28
C MET A 21 -7.57 5.73 -6.65
N CYS A 22 -8.15 4.64 -7.14
CA CYS A 22 -7.83 4.04 -8.44
C CYS A 22 -9.02 4.12 -9.43
N GLY A 23 -10.20 4.56 -8.98
CA GLY A 23 -11.37 4.80 -9.83
C GLY A 23 -12.11 3.54 -10.27
N VAL A 24 -11.80 2.37 -9.69
CA VAL A 24 -12.45 1.09 -10.02
C VAL A 24 -12.92 0.36 -8.77
N LYS A 25 -14.08 -0.28 -8.82
CA LYS A 25 -14.52 -1.15 -7.73
C LYS A 25 -13.65 -2.41 -7.68
N ALA A 26 -13.24 -2.75 -6.47
CA ALA A 26 -12.45 -3.93 -6.17
C ALA A 26 -13.29 -4.96 -5.39
N ASN A 27 -12.78 -6.18 -5.33
CA ASN A 27 -13.34 -7.23 -4.48
C ASN A 27 -12.92 -7.00 -3.01
N PHE A 28 -13.74 -7.50 -2.09
CA PHE A 28 -13.56 -7.40 -0.65
C PHE A 28 -12.13 -7.80 -0.24
N GLU A 29 -11.50 -6.98 0.63
CA GLU A 29 -10.16 -7.20 1.19
C GLU A 29 -8.98 -7.22 0.19
N THR A 30 -9.21 -6.89 -1.09
CA THR A 30 -8.14 -6.69 -2.08
C THR A 30 -7.69 -5.22 -2.13
N VAL A 31 -6.40 -4.99 -2.39
CA VAL A 31 -5.78 -3.66 -2.37
C VAL A 31 -5.24 -3.31 -3.76
N GLY A 32 -5.70 -2.22 -4.36
CA GLY A 32 -5.15 -1.71 -5.63
C GLY A 32 -5.36 -2.64 -6.81
N LEU A 33 -6.41 -3.47 -6.78
CA LEU A 33 -6.73 -4.43 -7.83
C LEU A 33 -8.17 -4.22 -8.34
N ASP A 34 -8.43 -4.56 -9.60
CA ASP A 34 -9.81 -4.62 -10.12
C ASP A 34 -10.55 -5.89 -9.62
N ALA A 35 -11.83 -5.99 -9.98
CA ALA A 35 -12.69 -7.11 -9.59
C ALA A 35 -12.31 -8.48 -10.19
N LYS A 36 -11.28 -8.58 -11.04
CA LYS A 36 -10.75 -9.87 -11.52
C LYS A 36 -9.83 -10.53 -10.50
N ALA A 37 -9.22 -9.74 -9.61
CA ALA A 37 -8.40 -10.28 -8.54
C ALA A 37 -9.25 -11.09 -7.55
N ARG A 38 -8.66 -12.14 -6.99
CA ARG A 38 -9.30 -13.01 -6.00
C ARG A 38 -8.58 -12.87 -4.68
N PHE A 39 -9.35 -12.74 -3.61
CA PHE A 39 -8.84 -12.65 -2.25
C PHE A 39 -7.91 -13.83 -1.94
N GLU A 40 -6.76 -13.54 -1.33
CA GLU A 40 -5.67 -14.48 -1.00
C GLU A 40 -5.02 -15.24 -2.17
N ASN A 41 -5.43 -14.99 -3.41
CA ASN A 41 -4.81 -15.58 -4.59
C ASN A 41 -3.77 -14.64 -5.20
N CYS A 42 -2.50 -14.83 -4.81
CA CYS A 42 -1.34 -14.09 -5.31
C CYS A 42 -1.27 -14.02 -6.85
N ALA A 43 -1.54 -15.13 -7.55
CA ALA A 43 -1.42 -15.19 -9.01
C ALA A 43 -2.44 -14.30 -9.71
N SER A 44 -3.62 -14.09 -9.10
CA SER A 44 -4.66 -13.21 -9.66
C SER A 44 -4.26 -11.73 -9.69
N THR A 45 -3.22 -11.34 -8.93
CA THR A 45 -2.78 -9.94 -8.86
C THR A 45 -2.12 -9.46 -10.13
N TYR A 46 -1.46 -10.33 -10.90
CA TYR A 46 -0.61 -9.93 -12.04
C TYR A 46 -1.40 -9.27 -13.18
N ALA A 47 -2.62 -9.74 -13.44
CA ALA A 47 -3.47 -9.24 -14.53
C ALA A 47 -4.49 -8.19 -14.07
N SER A 48 -4.51 -7.87 -12.78
CA SER A 48 -5.61 -7.11 -12.15
C SER A 48 -5.13 -5.80 -11.51
N ARG A 49 -3.87 -5.42 -11.68
CA ARG A 49 -3.31 -4.19 -11.09
C ARG A 49 -3.92 -2.96 -11.74
N VAL A 50 -4.34 -2.00 -10.91
CA VAL A 50 -4.88 -0.73 -11.37
C VAL A 50 -4.05 0.43 -10.85
N PRO A 51 -3.63 1.38 -11.70
CA PRO A 51 -2.87 2.53 -11.26
C PRO A 51 -3.73 3.41 -10.36
N SER A 52 -3.11 3.96 -9.32
CA SER A 52 -3.73 4.91 -8.40
C SER A 52 -3.55 6.35 -8.86
N LEU A 53 -4.31 7.28 -8.26
CA LEU A 53 -4.12 8.72 -8.41
C LEU A 53 -2.70 9.16 -8.03
N LEU A 54 -2.06 8.48 -7.06
CA LEU A 54 -0.67 8.71 -6.70
C LEU A 54 0.27 8.39 -7.87
N THR A 55 0.00 7.27 -8.56
CA THR A 55 0.75 6.84 -9.75
C THR A 55 0.63 7.88 -10.86
N TRP A 56 -0.59 8.32 -11.17
CA TRP A 56 -0.81 9.34 -12.19
C TRP A 56 -0.17 10.68 -11.84
N ALA A 57 -0.26 11.11 -10.57
CA ALA A 57 0.39 12.34 -10.14
C ALA A 57 1.92 12.29 -10.31
N GLN A 58 2.55 11.16 -10.00
CA GLN A 58 4.00 10.99 -10.21
C GLN A 58 4.38 10.91 -11.68
N GLN A 59 3.56 10.26 -12.53
CA GLN A 59 3.76 10.25 -13.99
C GLN A 59 3.73 11.66 -14.58
N GLU A 60 2.91 12.55 -14.01
CA GLU A 60 2.85 13.97 -14.34
C GLU A 60 3.94 14.83 -13.65
N GLY A 61 4.95 14.19 -13.03
CA GLY A 61 6.05 14.88 -12.36
C GLY A 61 5.66 15.64 -11.10
N LYS A 62 4.48 15.39 -10.52
CA LYS A 62 4.01 16.07 -9.32
C LYS A 62 4.61 15.45 -8.06
N ALA A 63 4.88 16.29 -7.07
CA ALA A 63 5.25 15.80 -5.75
C ALA A 63 4.07 15.08 -5.08
N THR A 64 4.34 13.95 -4.46
CA THR A 64 3.34 13.10 -3.82
C THR A 64 3.73 12.73 -2.39
N GLY A 65 2.71 12.50 -1.55
CA GLY A 65 2.86 12.19 -0.13
C GLY A 65 1.61 11.48 0.41
N VAL A 66 1.80 10.63 1.41
CA VAL A 66 0.71 9.91 2.09
C VAL A 66 0.76 10.24 3.59
N VAL A 67 -0.37 10.66 4.15
CA VAL A 67 -0.50 10.96 5.58
C VAL A 67 -1.63 10.11 6.15
N THR A 68 -1.37 9.44 7.26
CA THR A 68 -2.37 8.60 7.94
C THR A 68 -2.06 8.54 9.44
N ASN A 69 -3.10 8.28 10.24
CA ASN A 69 -2.97 7.92 11.65
C ASN A 69 -2.86 6.40 11.87
N THR A 70 -3.03 5.60 10.81
CA THR A 70 -2.88 4.15 10.82
C THR A 70 -1.47 3.72 10.43
N ARG A 71 -1.20 2.41 10.34
CA ARG A 71 0.04 1.92 9.73
C ARG A 71 0.06 2.31 8.26
N LEU A 72 1.23 2.65 7.72
CA LEU A 72 1.34 3.02 6.31
C LEU A 72 1.00 1.87 5.35
N THR A 73 1.18 0.63 5.82
CA THR A 73 0.80 -0.64 5.18
C THR A 73 -0.66 -1.01 5.37
N HIS A 74 -1.43 -0.25 6.17
CA HIS A 74 -2.86 -0.49 6.34
C HIS A 74 -3.60 -0.34 5.00
N ALA A 75 -4.73 -1.02 4.86
CA ALA A 75 -5.57 -1.03 3.65
C ALA A 75 -5.73 0.33 2.95
N THR A 76 -6.13 1.36 3.70
CA THR A 76 -6.46 2.68 3.12
C THR A 76 -5.25 3.38 2.50
N PRO A 77 -4.12 3.59 3.21
CA PRO A 77 -2.93 4.16 2.57
C PRO A 77 -2.30 3.23 1.53
N ALA A 78 -2.36 1.90 1.73
CA ALA A 78 -1.77 0.92 0.82
C ALA A 78 -2.36 0.98 -0.59
N ALA A 79 -3.66 1.28 -0.74
CA ALA A 79 -4.30 1.38 -2.06
C ALA A 79 -3.69 2.48 -2.96
N LEU A 80 -2.92 3.42 -2.42
CA LEU A 80 -2.20 4.42 -3.22
C LEU A 80 -0.96 3.85 -3.90
N PHE A 81 -0.33 2.80 -3.38
CA PHE A 81 0.99 2.36 -3.85
C PHE A 81 1.17 0.85 -4.02
N ALA A 82 0.29 0.03 -3.43
CA ALA A 82 0.43 -1.42 -3.42
C ALA A 82 -0.69 -2.10 -4.20
N HIS A 83 -0.36 -3.28 -4.72
CA HIS A 83 -1.24 -4.22 -5.39
C HIS A 83 -1.14 -5.57 -4.67
N ALA A 84 -2.13 -5.91 -3.85
CA ALA A 84 -2.09 -7.11 -3.02
C ALA A 84 -3.43 -7.87 -3.03
N ALA A 85 -3.35 -9.20 -3.13
CA ALA A 85 -4.51 -10.09 -3.07
C ALA A 85 -5.19 -10.11 -1.70
N SER A 86 -4.52 -9.60 -0.67
CA SER A 86 -5.07 -9.48 0.68
C SER A 86 -4.50 -8.24 1.36
N ARG A 87 -5.39 -7.44 1.95
CA ARG A 87 -5.04 -6.28 2.78
C ARG A 87 -4.24 -6.64 4.03
N TYR A 88 -4.22 -7.91 4.41
CA TYR A 88 -3.51 -8.40 5.58
C TYR A 88 -2.04 -8.70 5.31
N TRP A 89 -1.62 -8.76 4.04
CA TRP A 89 -0.24 -8.99 3.63
C TRP A 89 0.62 -7.72 3.82
N GLU A 90 0.52 -7.11 5.00
CA GLU A 90 1.23 -5.88 5.39
C GLU A 90 2.75 -6.11 5.37
N ASP A 91 3.18 -7.28 5.84
CA ASP A 91 4.58 -7.70 5.97
C ASP A 91 4.80 -9.15 5.49
N ASP A 92 6.06 -9.55 5.34
CA ASP A 92 6.44 -10.86 4.82
C ASP A 92 5.93 -12.01 5.69
N GLY A 93 5.85 -11.83 7.01
CA GLY A 93 5.30 -12.79 7.96
C GLY A 93 3.81 -13.03 7.77
N LYS A 94 3.07 -12.06 7.22
CA LYS A 94 1.64 -12.17 6.92
C LYS A 94 1.32 -12.78 5.56
N VAL A 95 2.29 -12.82 4.64
CA VAL A 95 2.13 -13.52 3.37
C VAL A 95 2.24 -15.04 3.62
N PRO A 96 1.30 -15.86 3.09
CA PRO A 96 1.40 -17.31 3.15
C PRO A 96 2.72 -17.83 2.59
N SER A 97 3.28 -18.87 3.19
CA SER A 97 4.61 -19.41 2.81
C SER A 97 4.70 -19.84 1.34
N SER A 98 3.59 -20.32 0.77
CA SER A 98 3.47 -20.68 -0.66
C SER A 98 3.60 -19.46 -1.59
N SER A 99 3.10 -18.30 -1.16
CA SER A 99 3.05 -17.07 -1.95
C SER A 99 4.22 -16.12 -1.67
N ARG A 100 4.90 -16.26 -0.52
CA ARG A 100 5.93 -15.31 -0.03
C ARG A 100 7.12 -15.09 -0.97
N ARG A 101 7.44 -16.08 -1.81
CA ARG A 101 8.53 -15.95 -2.81
C ARG A 101 8.10 -15.22 -4.08
N VAL A 102 6.79 -15.19 -4.35
CA VAL A 102 6.20 -14.80 -5.63
C VAL A 102 5.49 -13.46 -5.52
N CYS A 103 4.74 -13.25 -4.44
CA CYS A 103 4.12 -11.97 -4.09
C CYS A 103 4.94 -11.21 -3.05
N LYS A 104 5.17 -9.93 -3.33
CA LYS A 104 5.69 -8.98 -2.36
C LYS A 104 4.59 -8.56 -1.40
N ASP A 105 4.92 -8.49 -0.11
CA ASP A 105 4.11 -7.82 0.90
C ASP A 105 3.99 -6.31 0.63
N ILE A 106 3.00 -5.67 1.25
CA ILE A 106 2.69 -4.25 1.06
C ILE A 106 3.89 -3.38 1.48
N ALA A 107 4.58 -3.72 2.57
CA ALA A 107 5.76 -2.98 2.99
C ALA A 107 6.88 -3.01 1.95
N ARG A 108 7.17 -4.17 1.35
CA ARG A 108 8.13 -4.28 0.26
C ARG A 108 7.73 -3.48 -0.96
N GLN A 109 6.45 -3.50 -1.34
CA GLN A 109 5.96 -2.70 -2.47
C GLN A 109 6.13 -1.19 -2.21
N LEU A 110 5.91 -0.73 -0.98
CA LEU A 110 6.16 0.68 -0.60
C LEU A 110 7.61 1.11 -0.85
N VAL A 111 8.59 0.25 -0.57
CA VAL A 111 10.00 0.64 -0.61
C VAL A 111 10.72 0.25 -1.90
N GLU A 112 10.28 -0.81 -2.57
CA GLU A 112 10.94 -1.37 -3.76
C GLU A 112 10.27 -0.93 -5.07
N ASP A 113 8.96 -0.71 -5.08
CA ASP A 113 8.18 -0.51 -6.30
C ASP A 113 7.66 0.93 -6.41
N GLU A 114 7.40 1.38 -7.64
CA GLU A 114 6.67 2.62 -7.90
C GLU A 114 5.16 2.35 -7.85
N PRO A 115 4.34 3.29 -7.33
CA PRO A 115 4.69 4.66 -6.94
C PRO A 115 5.23 4.81 -5.51
N GLY A 116 5.30 3.73 -4.72
CA GLY A 116 5.64 3.78 -3.29
C GLY A 116 7.02 4.37 -3.02
N ARG A 117 8.02 3.93 -3.78
CA ARG A 117 9.42 4.34 -3.60
C ARG A 117 9.64 5.85 -3.79
N SER A 118 8.85 6.48 -4.66
CA SER A 118 8.91 7.93 -4.92
C SER A 118 8.00 8.78 -4.03
N VAL A 119 7.31 8.17 -3.05
CA VAL A 119 6.59 8.90 -2.01
C VAL A 119 7.60 9.64 -1.12
N ASN A 120 7.69 10.96 -1.32
CA ASN A 120 8.61 11.93 -0.68
C ASN A 120 10.00 12.16 -1.28
N ASN A 121 10.05 12.65 -2.50
CA ASN A 121 11.20 13.48 -2.89
C ASN A 121 11.22 14.87 -2.22
N LYS A 122 10.18 15.29 -1.46
CA LYS A 122 10.14 16.64 -0.81
C LYS A 122 9.40 16.79 0.55
N VAL A 123 8.66 15.81 1.08
CA VAL A 123 7.86 15.99 2.32
C VAL A 123 8.37 15.10 3.47
N THR A 124 8.58 15.71 4.63
CA THR A 124 9.05 15.01 5.85
C THR A 124 7.96 14.09 6.38
N LEU A 125 8.13 12.78 6.22
CA LEU A 125 7.23 11.81 6.84
C LEU A 125 7.44 11.76 8.36
N ARG A 126 6.40 12.11 9.13
CA ARG A 126 6.25 11.59 10.50
C ARG A 126 5.59 10.22 10.41
N VAL A 127 6.37 9.18 10.11
CA VAL A 127 5.85 7.82 10.12
C VAL A 127 5.82 7.30 11.56
N ARG A 128 4.64 6.91 12.06
CA ARG A 128 4.58 5.98 13.19
C ARG A 128 4.82 4.57 12.65
N VAL A 129 6.08 4.25 12.36
CA VAL A 129 6.46 2.87 12.01
C VAL A 129 6.46 2.04 13.29
N LYS A 130 5.48 1.17 13.49
CA LYS A 130 5.55 0.13 14.53
C LYS A 130 6.45 -1.03 14.12
N GLU A 131 6.77 -1.15 12.84
CA GLU A 131 7.40 -2.34 12.25
C GLU A 131 8.88 -2.11 11.89
N ARG A 132 9.79 -2.75 12.64
CA ARG A 132 11.24 -2.52 12.51
C ARG A 132 11.79 -2.86 11.11
N SER A 133 11.23 -3.88 10.45
CA SER A 133 11.59 -4.33 9.10
C SER A 133 11.52 -3.20 8.06
N VAL A 134 10.43 -2.44 8.08
CA VAL A 134 10.16 -1.34 7.14
C VAL A 134 11.08 -0.16 7.41
N LEU A 135 11.32 0.16 8.69
CA LEU A 135 12.22 1.23 9.09
C LEU A 135 13.67 0.95 8.65
N THR A 136 14.17 -0.26 8.89
CA THR A 136 15.53 -0.66 8.51
C THR A 136 15.75 -0.56 6.99
N ARG A 137 14.75 -0.95 6.19
CA ARG A 137 14.83 -0.87 4.72
C ARG A 137 14.68 0.55 4.18
N LEU A 138 13.77 1.36 4.73
CA LEU A 138 13.65 2.79 4.40
C LEU A 138 14.96 3.54 4.65
N MET A 139 15.62 3.28 5.79
CA MET A 139 16.90 3.91 6.11
C MET A 139 18.02 3.47 5.16
N ALA A 140 18.06 2.19 4.80
CA ALA A 140 19.03 1.67 3.83
C ALA A 140 18.87 2.29 2.42
N LEU A 141 17.63 2.57 2.00
CA LEU A 141 17.35 3.16 0.69
C LEU A 141 17.54 4.67 0.64
N GLN A 142 17.37 5.37 1.77
CA GLN A 142 17.51 6.83 1.84
C GLN A 142 18.95 7.30 2.10
N GLY A 143 19.89 6.39 2.41
CA GLY A 143 21.28 6.76 2.74
C GLY A 143 21.40 7.68 3.96
N ARG A 144 20.37 7.74 4.82
CA ARG A 144 20.30 8.63 5.98
C ARG A 144 20.51 7.82 7.26
N THR A 145 21.59 8.11 7.97
CA THR A 145 21.99 7.48 9.25
C THR A 145 21.30 8.06 10.49
N GLU A 146 20.58 9.18 10.38
CA GLU A 146 19.90 9.78 11.54
C GLU A 146 18.48 10.26 11.23
N THR A 147 17.54 9.73 11.99
CA THR A 147 16.21 10.33 12.17
C THR A 147 16.30 11.39 13.26
N ARG A 148 15.88 12.62 12.96
CA ARG A 148 15.34 13.54 13.97
C ARG A 148 13.98 13.00 14.43
N LEU A 149 14.04 11.89 15.17
CA LEU A 149 12.92 11.20 15.83
C LEU A 149 12.58 12.03 17.06
N ASP A 150 11.59 12.92 16.96
CA ASP A 150 10.97 13.53 18.14
C ASP A 150 10.06 12.47 18.78
N LEU A 151 10.69 11.57 19.56
CA LEU A 151 10.04 10.55 20.38
C LEU A 151 9.41 11.22 21.61
N ARG A 152 8.36 12.02 21.42
CA ARG A 152 7.44 12.30 22.53
C ARG A 152 6.61 11.05 22.76
N ARG A 153 6.98 10.31 23.82
CA ARG A 153 6.16 9.25 24.39
C ARG A 153 4.79 9.83 24.76
N TYR A 154 3.74 9.32 24.12
CA TYR A 154 2.36 9.38 24.60
C TYR A 154 1.77 7.98 24.41
#